data_AF-B6W8J1-F1
#
_entry.id   AF-B6W8J1-F1
#
_cell.length_a   1.000
_cell.length_b   1.000
_cell.length_c   1.000
_cell.angle_alpha   90.00
_cell.angle_beta   90.00
_cell.angle_gamma   90.00
#
_symmetry.space_group_name_H-M   'P 1'
#
loop_
_entity.id
_entity.type
_entity.pdbx_description
1 polymer ?
#
loop_
_entity_poly.entity_id
_entity_poly.type
_entity_poly.pdbx_seq_one_letter_code
_entity_poly.pdbx_strand_id
1 'polypeptide(L)'
;MRRKWLIAGNDGVGKTSLASLIEGVDLKAKKSLDLQFRDKTIEVSEGYIENPYLNSALIMVGQNQALVNIFMIDLEKDCHFPPNFAKSFTRPTITVINKIDLYDKKQVKN
;
A
#
# COMPACT_ATOMS: atom_id res chain seq x y z
N MET A 1 16.71 -13.42 5.89
CA MET A 1 15.36 -12.91 6.21
C MET A 1 14.44 -13.18 5.04
N ARG A 2 13.21 -13.66 5.28
CA ARG A 2 12.20 -13.89 4.24
C ARG A 2 11.60 -12.55 3.81
N ARG A 3 11.60 -12.27 2.50
CA ARG A 3 10.99 -11.07 1.92
C ARG A 3 9.46 -11.12 2.05
N LYS A 4 8.83 -9.94 2.14
CA LYS A 4 7.40 -9.77 2.48
C LYS A 4 6.65 -8.97 1.43
N TRP A 5 5.35 -9.09 1.37
CA TRP A 5 4.49 -8.23 0.55
C TRP A 5 4.34 -6.88 1.25
N LEU A 6 4.94 -5.83 0.70
CA LEU A 6 4.77 -4.48 1.24
C LEU A 6 3.49 -3.88 0.66
N ILE A 7 2.59 -3.40 1.51
CA ILE A 7 1.28 -2.90 1.11
C ILE A 7 1.14 -1.45 1.58
N ALA A 8 1.01 -0.53 0.63
CA ALA A 8 0.93 0.91 0.88
C ALA A 8 -0.30 1.51 0.17
N GLY A 9 -0.85 2.57 0.74
CA GLY A 9 -2.01 3.32 0.23
C GLY A 9 -2.69 4.09 1.37
N ASN A 10 -3.62 4.97 1.04
CA ASN A 10 -4.34 5.78 2.04
C ASN A 10 -5.15 4.92 3.03
N ASP A 11 -5.58 5.49 4.15
CA ASP A 11 -6.47 4.81 5.09
C ASP A 11 -7.76 4.38 4.39
N GLY A 12 -8.29 3.22 4.79
CA GLY A 12 -9.51 2.67 4.24
C GLY A 12 -9.46 2.15 2.80
N VAL A 13 -8.33 2.17 2.05
CA VAL A 13 -8.26 1.59 0.69
C VAL A 13 -8.29 0.04 0.65
N GLY A 14 -8.32 -0.61 1.82
CA GLY A 14 -8.37 -2.09 1.95
C GLY A 14 -7.03 -2.78 2.21
N LYS A 15 -6.00 -2.04 2.66
CA LYS A 15 -4.66 -2.59 2.99
C LYS A 15 -4.72 -3.77 3.96
N THR A 16 -5.40 -3.60 5.09
CA THR A 16 -5.51 -4.65 6.12
C THR A 16 -6.26 -5.87 5.63
N SER A 17 -7.29 -5.69 4.78
CA SER A 17 -8.03 -6.79 4.15
C SER A 17 -7.13 -7.60 3.22
N LEU A 18 -6.34 -6.94 2.37
CA LEU A 18 -5.37 -7.62 1.52
C LEU A 18 -4.26 -8.30 2.34
N ALA A 19 -3.80 -7.65 3.41
CA ALA A 19 -2.84 -8.25 4.33
C ALA A 19 -3.41 -9.53 4.98
N SER A 20 -4.67 -9.51 5.41
CA SER A 20 -5.36 -10.66 6.00
C SER A 20 -5.42 -11.84 5.05
N LEU A 21 -5.75 -11.59 3.77
CA LEU A 21 -5.76 -12.61 2.72
C LEU A 21 -4.38 -13.25 2.52
N ILE A 22 -3.32 -12.44 2.48
CA ILE A 22 -1.95 -12.93 2.27
C ILE A 22 -1.46 -13.71 3.50
N GLU A 23 -1.71 -13.19 4.71
CA GLU A 23 -1.34 -13.85 5.97
C GLU A 23 -2.11 -15.15 6.18
N GLY A 24 -3.38 -15.20 5.75
CA GLY A 24 -4.29 -16.33 6.00
C GLY A 24 -4.95 -16.27 7.38
N VAL A 25 -5.04 -15.08 7.97
CA VAL A 25 -5.66 -14.82 9.27
C VAL A 25 -6.45 -13.51 9.22
N ASP A 26 -7.52 -13.39 10.00
CA ASP A 26 -8.30 -12.16 10.11
C ASP A 26 -7.57 -11.13 10.96
N LEU A 27 -7.01 -10.09 10.33
CA LEU A 27 -6.31 -9.01 11.00
C LEU A 27 -7.28 -7.89 11.33
N LYS A 28 -7.31 -7.48 12.60
CA LYS A 28 -8.05 -6.28 12.99
C LYS A 28 -7.33 -5.04 12.48
N ALA A 29 -8.06 -4.17 11.77
CA ALA A 29 -7.57 -2.85 11.41
C ALA A 29 -7.20 -2.08 12.68
N LYS A 30 -5.92 -1.71 12.79
CA LYS A 30 -5.40 -0.89 13.88
C LYS A 30 -4.87 0.39 13.27
N LYS A 31 -5.46 1.53 13.64
CA LYS A 31 -4.85 2.82 13.33
C LYS A 31 -3.49 2.88 14.01
N SER A 32 -2.44 3.00 13.22
CA SER A 32 -1.07 3.14 13.66
C SER A 32 -0.34 4.06 12.70
N LEU A 33 0.61 4.82 13.24
CA LEU A 33 1.51 5.64 12.47
C LEU A 33 2.75 4.86 12.02
N ASP A 34 2.91 3.60 12.45
CA ASP A 34 4.11 2.78 12.22
C ASP A 34 3.90 1.73 11.11
N LEU A 35 5.02 1.23 10.57
CA LEU A 35 5.04 0.06 9.68
C LEU A 35 4.69 -1.21 10.47
N GLN A 36 3.67 -1.95 10.03
CA GLN A 36 3.25 -3.20 10.67
C GLN A 36 3.91 -4.39 9.99
N PHE A 37 4.97 -4.92 10.60
CA PHE A 37 5.65 -6.13 10.14
C PHE A 37 4.93 -7.39 10.64
N ARG A 38 4.66 -8.31 9.71
CA ARG A 38 4.05 -9.62 9.98
C ARG A 38 4.86 -10.73 9.32
N ASP A 39 4.37 -11.97 9.32
CA ASP A 39 5.12 -13.10 8.73
C ASP A 39 5.30 -12.93 7.21
N LYS A 40 4.24 -12.56 6.50
CA LYS A 40 4.26 -12.44 5.04
C LYS A 40 4.13 -11.02 4.53
N THR A 41 3.67 -10.07 5.34
CA THR A 41 3.31 -8.71 4.92
C THR A 41 4.02 -7.63 5.72
N ILE A 42 4.17 -6.46 5.10
CA ILE A 42 4.53 -5.20 5.74
C ILE A 42 3.44 -4.22 5.35
N GLU A 43 2.59 -3.84 6.28
CA GLU A 43 1.54 -2.85 6.01
C GLU A 43 2.04 -1.45 6.39
N VAL A 44 1.93 -0.52 5.45
CA VAL A 44 2.46 0.84 5.55
C VAL A 44 1.32 1.78 5.93
N SER A 45 1.53 2.60 6.97
CA SER A 45 0.60 3.68 7.32
C SER A 45 0.63 4.78 6.26
N GLU A 46 -0.49 5.48 6.04
CA GLU A 46 -0.60 6.51 4.99
C GLU A 46 0.41 7.66 5.17
N GLY A 47 0.81 7.95 6.41
CA GLY A 47 1.78 9.00 6.73
C GLY A 47 3.15 8.81 6.06
N TYR A 48 3.56 7.58 5.72
CA TYR A 48 4.79 7.32 4.97
C TYR A 48 4.71 7.74 3.49
N ILE A 49 3.50 7.92 2.97
CA ILE A 49 3.23 8.32 1.59
C ILE A 49 2.97 9.84 1.56
N GLU A 50 2.21 10.35 2.52
CA GLU A 50 1.82 11.76 2.62
C GLU A 50 2.97 12.67 3.04
N ASN A 51 3.91 12.17 3.84
CA ASN A 51 5.02 12.97 4.35
C ASN A 51 6.29 12.77 3.50
N PRO A 52 6.75 13.80 2.75
CA PRO A 52 7.96 13.70 1.95
C PRO A 52 9.22 13.29 2.73
N TYR A 53 9.29 13.61 4.02
CA TYR A 53 10.41 13.21 4.89
C TYR A 53 10.44 11.70 5.16
N LEU A 54 9.30 11.02 5.08
CA LEU A 54 9.19 9.57 5.32
C LEU A 54 9.25 8.72 4.05
N ASN A 55 9.16 9.35 2.86
CA ASN A 55 9.27 8.66 1.57
C ASN A 55 10.57 7.87 1.44
N SER A 56 11.70 8.42 1.90
CA SER A 56 13.00 7.74 1.87
C SER A 56 13.01 6.47 2.72
N ALA A 57 12.35 6.50 3.89
CA ALA A 57 12.20 5.33 4.75
C ALA A 57 11.32 4.25 4.07
N LEU A 58 10.21 4.65 3.45
CA LEU A 58 9.36 3.73 2.69
C LEU A 58 10.11 3.08 1.51
N ILE A 59 10.87 3.88 0.75
CA ILE A 59 11.72 3.39 -0.35
C ILE A 59 12.76 2.40 0.18
N MET A 60 13.46 2.75 1.27
CA MET A 60 14.45 1.88 1.89
C MET A 60 13.84 0.54 2.30
N VAL A 61 12.68 0.54 2.96
CA VAL A 61 12.00 -0.68 3.40
C VAL A 61 11.52 -1.49 2.18
N GLY A 62 10.91 -0.84 1.19
CA GLY A 62 10.45 -1.50 -0.03
C GLY A 62 11.57 -2.13 -0.84
N GLN A 63 12.76 -1.53 -0.89
CA GLN A 63 13.89 -2.13 -1.60
C GLN A 63 14.50 -3.33 -0.85
N ASN A 64 14.63 -3.21 0.48
CA ASN A 64 15.36 -4.19 1.28
C ASN A 64 14.51 -5.38 1.74
N GLN A 65 13.24 -5.15 2.06
CA GLN A 65 12.38 -6.13 2.71
C GLN A 65 11.25 -6.64 1.82
N ALA A 66 10.87 -5.91 0.76
CA ALA A 66 9.76 -6.33 -0.08
C ALA A 66 10.14 -7.44 -1.06
N LEU A 67 9.25 -8.43 -1.19
CA LEU A 67 9.18 -9.36 -2.30
C LEU A 67 8.55 -8.64 -3.50
N VAL A 68 7.45 -7.94 -3.24
CA VAL A 68 6.70 -7.07 -4.15
C VAL A 68 6.17 -5.88 -3.35
N ASN A 69 6.21 -4.68 -3.92
CA ASN A 69 5.52 -3.51 -3.40
C ASN A 69 4.12 -3.44 -4.03
N ILE A 70 3.08 -3.36 -3.21
CA ILE A 70 1.70 -3.21 -3.63
C ILE A 70 1.24 -1.81 -3.25
N PHE A 71 0.90 -1.01 -4.25
CA PHE A 71 0.28 0.31 -4.06
C PHE A 71 -1.22 0.20 -4.30
N MET A 72 -2.00 0.36 -3.24
CA MET A 72 -3.45 0.29 -3.30
C MET A 72 -4.05 1.68 -3.48
N ILE A 73 -4.93 1.80 -4.47
CA ILE A 73 -5.66 3.02 -4.80
C ILE A 73 -7.15 2.72 -4.72
N ASP A 74 -7.90 3.72 -4.26
CA ASP A 74 -9.35 3.72 -4.21
C ASP A 74 -9.84 4.95 -5.00
N LEU A 75 -10.78 4.78 -5.94
CA LEU A 75 -11.10 5.81 -6.94
C LEU A 75 -11.73 7.08 -6.36
N GLU A 76 -12.39 6.98 -5.21
CA GLU A 76 -12.97 8.13 -4.50
C GLU A 76 -12.06 8.69 -3.40
N LYS A 77 -10.80 8.24 -3.33
CA LYS A 77 -9.81 8.76 -2.38
C LYS A 77 -8.67 9.47 -3.09
N ASP A 78 -8.12 10.47 -2.40
CA ASP A 78 -6.93 11.15 -2.87
C ASP A 78 -5.77 10.16 -3.05
N CYS A 79 -5.00 10.36 -4.11
CA CYS A 79 -3.79 9.58 -4.36
C CYS A 79 -2.58 10.40 -3.91
N HIS A 80 -2.05 10.11 -2.72
CA HIS A 80 -0.90 10.84 -2.18
C HIS A 80 0.45 10.32 -2.65
N PHE A 81 0.49 9.30 -3.52
CA PHE A 81 1.75 8.78 -4.02
C PHE A 81 2.53 9.85 -4.79
N PRO A 82 3.82 10.06 -4.48
CA PRO A 82 4.66 11.00 -5.22
C PRO A 82 4.70 10.67 -6.72
N PRO A 83 4.95 11.66 -7.59
CA PRO A 83 5.14 11.41 -9.01
C PRO A 83 6.32 10.43 -9.22
N ASN A 84 6.13 9.48 -10.13
CA ASN A 84 7.10 8.41 -10.42
C ASN A 84 7.49 7.52 -9.22
N PHE A 85 6.74 7.53 -8.11
CA PHE A 85 7.16 6.83 -6.89
C PHE A 85 7.46 5.34 -7.11
N ALA A 86 6.65 4.64 -7.92
CA ALA A 86 6.89 3.23 -8.26
C ALA A 86 8.26 2.98 -8.94
N LYS A 87 8.79 3.96 -9.69
CA LYS A 87 10.11 3.87 -10.35
C LYS A 87 11.28 4.02 -9.37
N SER A 88 11.04 4.50 -8.15
CA SER A 88 12.04 4.59 -7.09
C SER A 88 12.39 3.22 -6.47
N PHE A 89 11.64 2.17 -6.82
CA PHE A 89 11.84 0.83 -6.29
C PHE A 89 12.49 -0.08 -7.34
N THR A 90 13.51 -0.81 -6.94
CA THR A 90 14.14 -1.87 -7.75
C THR A 90 13.41 -3.21 -7.64
N ARG A 91 12.51 -3.33 -6.66
CA ARG A 91 11.63 -4.49 -6.48
C ARG A 91 10.41 -4.36 -7.39
N PRO A 92 9.81 -5.49 -7.84
CA PRO A 92 8.55 -5.44 -8.57
C PRO A 92 7.52 -4.64 -7.79
N THR A 93 6.84 -3.74 -8.49
CA THR A 93 5.81 -2.88 -7.93
C THR A 93 4.52 -3.08 -8.72
N ILE A 94 3.43 -3.33 -8.02
CA ILE A 94 2.10 -3.56 -8.57
C ILE A 94 1.17 -2.51 -7.99
N THR A 95 0.38 -1.87 -8.84
CA THR A 95 -0.73 -1.01 -8.41
C THR A 95 -2.03 -1.80 -8.45
N VAL A 96 -2.80 -1.75 -7.36
CA VAL A 96 -4.12 -2.37 -7.25
C VAL A 96 -5.15 -1.26 -7.10
N ILE A 97 -6.03 -1.12 -8.08
CA ILE A 97 -7.23 -0.28 -7.97
C ILE A 97 -8.29 -1.15 -7.30
N ASN A 98 -8.60 -0.85 -6.04
CA ASN A 98 -9.47 -1.65 -5.20
C ASN A 98 -10.88 -1.06 -5.11
N LYS A 99 -11.83 -1.85 -4.60
CA LYS A 99 -13.22 -1.44 -4.33
C LYS A 99 -13.98 -0.90 -5.54
N ILE A 100 -13.56 -1.30 -6.74
CA ILE A 100 -14.19 -0.89 -8.00
C ILE A 100 -15.67 -1.30 -8.07
N ASP A 101 -16.06 -2.31 -7.29
CA ASP A 101 -17.44 -2.79 -7.13
C ASP A 101 -18.35 -1.80 -6.39
N LEU A 102 -17.79 -0.86 -5.62
CA LEU A 102 -18.56 0.18 -4.93
C LEU A 102 -18.93 1.35 -5.84
N TYR A 103 -18.34 1.44 -7.03
CA TYR A 103 -18.53 2.57 -7.93
C TYR A 103 -19.37 2.18 -9.14
N ASP A 104 -20.45 2.93 -9.36
CA ASP A 104 -21.22 2.86 -10.61
C ASP A 104 -20.29 3.18 -11.80
N LYS A 105 -20.58 2.60 -12.98
CA LYS A 105 -19.82 2.84 -14.24
C LYS A 105 -19.91 4.29 -14.79
N LYS A 106 -20.17 5.31 -13.97
CA LYS A 106 -20.47 6.68 -14.40
C LYS A 106 -19.22 7.50 -14.68
N GLN A 107 -18.95 7.58 -15.99
CA GLN A 107 -18.41 8.69 -16.77
C GLN A 107 -17.01 9.18 -16.42
N VAL A 108 -16.02 8.61 -17.12
CA VAL A 108 -14.86 9.39 -17.59
C VAL A 108 -15.42 10.56 -18.40
N LYS A 109 -15.58 11.72 -17.78
CA LYS A 109 -15.76 12.97 -18.53
C LYS A 109 -14.41 13.29 -19.17
N ASN A 110 -14.41 13.32 -20.50
CA ASN A 110 -13.31 13.82 -21.32
C ASN A 110 -12.95 15.26 -20.93
#